data_AF-A0A5P9F8T3-F1
#
_entry.id   AF-A0A5P9F8T3-F1
#
_cell.length_a   1.000
_cell.length_b   1.000
_cell.length_c   1.000
_cell.angle_alpha   90.00
_cell.angle_beta   90.00
_cell.angle_gamma   90.00
#
_symmetry.space_group_name_H-M   'P 1'
#
loop_
_entity.id
_entity.type
_entity.pdbx_description
1 polymer ?
#
loop_
_entity_poly.entity_id
_entity_poly.type
_entity_poly.pdbx_seq_one_letter_code
_entity_poly.pdbx_strand_id
1 'polypeptide(L)'
;MWQVAQKSEIEWTDATWNPVTGCTKVGPGCDNCYAERFAERWQGIPGHPYELGFDLKLWPTRLKQPALWKKPRMIFVNSMSDLFHKDIDRSFVD
;
A
#
# COMPACT_ATOMS: atom_id res chain seq x y z
N MET A 1 4.99 2.32 -15.88
CA MET A 1 4.21 1.42 -14.98
C MET A 1 4.98 1.27 -13.68
N TRP A 2 4.59 1.96 -12.62
CA TRP A 2 5.30 1.94 -11.33
C TRP A 2 5.16 0.56 -10.68
N GLN A 3 6.26 -0.20 -10.67
CA GLN A 3 6.26 -1.56 -10.16
C GLN A 3 6.56 -1.55 -8.66
N VAL A 4 5.52 -1.33 -7.86
CA VAL A 4 5.59 -1.30 -6.38
C VAL A 4 5.33 -2.72 -5.87
N ALA A 5 6.38 -3.56 -5.75
CA ALA A 5 6.39 -4.80 -4.95
C ALA A 5 7.61 -5.74 -5.15
N GLN A 6 8.61 -5.40 -5.98
CA GLN A 6 9.63 -6.39 -6.36
C GLN A 6 10.74 -6.65 -5.33
N LYS A 7 11.16 -5.63 -4.58
CA LYS A 7 12.17 -5.72 -3.53
C LYS A 7 11.83 -4.71 -2.43
N SER A 8 11.90 -5.15 -1.18
CA SER A 8 11.75 -4.25 -0.03
C SER A 8 13.11 -3.78 0.47
N GLU A 9 13.15 -2.58 1.04
CA GLU A 9 14.29 -2.05 1.80
C GLU A 9 14.16 -2.37 3.31
N ILE A 10 13.06 -3.02 3.71
CA ILE A 10 12.84 -3.47 5.09
C ILE A 10 13.59 -4.78 5.29
N GLU A 11 14.51 -4.81 6.24
CA GLU A 11 15.55 -5.85 6.39
C GLU A 11 15.05 -7.28 6.53
N TRP A 12 13.84 -7.49 7.07
CA TRP A 12 13.30 -8.81 7.39
C TRP A 12 12.37 -9.38 6.32
N THR A 13 12.04 -8.62 5.27
CA THR A 13 11.07 -9.03 4.24
C THR A 13 11.68 -8.95 2.84
N ASP A 14 11.32 -9.90 1.98
CA ASP A 14 11.78 -9.92 0.58
C ASP A 14 11.03 -8.88 -0.26
N ALA A 15 9.76 -8.62 0.07
CA ALA A 15 8.87 -7.76 -0.68
C ALA A 15 7.85 -7.05 0.22
N THR A 16 7.27 -5.99 -0.32
CA THR A 16 6.15 -5.27 0.29
C THR A 16 4.97 -5.27 -0.67
N TRP A 17 3.79 -5.58 -0.17
CA TRP A 17 2.56 -5.66 -0.96
C TRP A 17 1.50 -4.71 -0.41
N ASN A 18 1.09 -3.74 -1.23
CA ASN A 18 0.09 -2.72 -0.90
C ASN A 18 -1.02 -2.74 -1.97
N PRO A 19 -2.03 -3.62 -1.84
CA PRO A 19 -3.19 -3.65 -2.74
C PRO A 19 -4.16 -2.48 -2.48
N VAL A 20 -3.93 -1.75 -1.39
CA VAL A 20 -4.63 -0.53 -1.00
C VAL A 20 -3.57 0.56 -0.75
N THR A 21 -3.96 1.82 -0.87
CA THR A 21 -3.26 3.00 -0.33
C THR A 21 -4.18 3.69 0.67
N GLY A 22 -3.61 4.21 1.76
CA GLY A 22 -4.34 5.02 2.73
C GLY A 22 -4.99 4.24 3.88
N CYS A 23 -5.27 4.96 4.97
CA CYS A 23 -6.04 4.48 6.11
C CYS A 23 -6.66 5.68 6.87
N THR A 24 -7.61 5.42 7.77
CA THR A 24 -8.16 6.43 8.67
C THR A 24 -7.25 6.62 9.89
N LYS A 25 -6.96 7.87 10.27
CA LYS A 25 -6.29 8.19 11.53
C LYS A 25 -7.20 7.87 12.72
N VAL A 26 -6.74 7.02 13.63
CA VAL A 26 -7.55 6.55 14.77
C VAL A 26 -7.03 6.99 16.13
N GLY A 27 -5.84 7.58 16.22
CA GLY A 27 -5.29 8.05 17.50
C GLY A 27 -3.85 8.58 17.40
N PRO A 28 -3.18 8.80 18.56
CA PRO A 28 -1.88 9.47 18.63
C PRO A 28 -0.75 8.79 17.85
N GLY A 29 -0.85 7.48 17.59
CA GLY A 29 0.10 6.76 16.74
C GLY A 29 0.17 7.28 15.30
N CYS A 30 -0.85 8.03 14.85
CA CYS A 30 -0.91 8.59 13.50
C CYS A 30 -0.20 9.94 13.36
N ASP A 31 0.15 10.61 14.47
CA ASP A 31 0.62 12.01 14.46
C ASP A 31 1.90 12.21 13.64
N ASN A 32 2.71 11.16 13.51
CA ASN A 32 3.96 11.17 12.76
C ASN A 32 4.01 10.13 11.64
N CYS A 33 2.85 9.77 11.07
CA CYS A 33 2.72 8.72 10.06
C CYS A 33 3.65 8.95 8.87
N TYR A 34 4.63 8.06 8.70
CA TYR A 34 5.59 8.16 7.60
C TYR A 34 4.91 7.93 6.24
N ALA A 35 3.90 7.06 6.19
CA ALA A 35 3.23 6.66 4.96
C ALA A 35 2.43 7.83 4.38
N GLU A 36 1.68 8.55 5.23
CA GLU A 36 0.98 9.76 4.85
C GLU A 36 1.95 10.83 4.35
N ARG A 37 2.96 11.19 5.17
CA ARG A 37 3.96 12.18 4.77
C ARG A 37 4.67 11.80 3.48
N PHE A 38 4.95 10.51 3.26
CA PHE A 38 5.55 10.04 2.02
C PHE A 38 4.62 10.29 0.83
N ALA A 39 3.35 9.92 0.95
CA ALA A 39 2.36 9.96 -0.12
C ALA A 39 2.00 11.40 -0.50
N GLU A 40 1.80 12.28 0.48
CA GLU A 40 1.45 13.69 0.28
C GLU A 40 2.48 14.46 -0.55
N ARG A 41 3.77 14.08 -0.50
CA ARG A 41 4.81 14.69 -1.34
C ARG A 41 4.56 14.56 -2.85
N TRP A 42 3.71 13.62 -3.25
CA TRP A 42 3.41 13.33 -4.65
C TRP A 42 1.99 13.70 -5.06
N GLN A 43 1.21 14.30 -4.16
CA GLN A 43 -0.16 14.71 -4.45
C GLN A 43 -0.17 15.67 -5.64
N GLY A 44 -1.09 15.43 -6.58
CA GLY A 44 -1.26 16.24 -7.78
C GLY A 44 -0.24 15.99 -8.89
N ILE A 45 0.69 15.04 -8.74
CA ILE A 45 1.61 14.64 -9.82
C ILE A 45 0.92 13.60 -10.72
N PRO A 46 0.56 13.94 -11.97
CA PRO A 46 -0.23 13.05 -12.82
C PRO A 46 0.47 11.73 -13.10
N GLY A 47 -0.25 10.62 -12.93
CA GLY A 47 0.24 9.27 -13.20
C GLY A 47 1.18 8.70 -12.13
N HIS A 48 1.43 9.42 -11.04
CA HIS A 48 2.14 8.86 -9.89
C HIS A 48 1.21 7.96 -9.07
N PRO A 49 1.69 6.86 -8.43
CA PRO A 49 0.82 6.00 -7.63
C PRO A 49 0.09 6.75 -6.51
N TYR A 50 0.76 7.76 -5.93
CA TYR A 50 0.23 8.62 -4.87
C TYR A 50 -0.23 9.99 -5.40
N GLU A 51 -0.74 10.04 -6.64
CA GLU A 51 -1.33 11.26 -7.21
C GLU A 51 -2.46 11.83 -6.34
N LEU A 52 -3.19 10.94 -5.63
CA LEU A 52 -4.24 11.30 -4.66
C LEU A 52 -3.70 11.38 -3.21
N GLY A 53 -2.39 11.57 -3.01
CA GLY A 53 -1.81 11.59 -1.68
C GLY A 53 -2.05 10.28 -0.92
N PHE A 54 -2.41 10.39 0.36
CA PHE A 54 -2.71 9.25 1.24
C PHE A 54 -4.19 8.87 1.28
N ASP A 55 -5.00 9.38 0.36
CA ASP A 55 -6.41 9.02 0.25
C ASP A 55 -6.61 7.51 0.03
N LEU A 56 -7.72 6.99 0.56
CA LEU A 56 -8.08 5.59 0.40
C LEU A 56 -8.23 5.24 -1.08
N LYS A 57 -7.40 4.33 -1.58
CA LYS A 57 -7.41 3.91 -2.97
C LYS A 57 -7.19 2.41 -3.10
N LEU A 58 -8.09 1.75 -3.82
CA LEU A 58 -7.97 0.34 -4.17
C LEU A 58 -7.09 0.17 -5.40
N TRP A 59 -6.27 -0.89 -5.40
CA TRP A 59 -5.46 -1.30 -6.53
C TRP A 59 -5.79 -2.74 -6.95
N PRO A 60 -6.90 -2.97 -7.67
CA PRO A 60 -7.31 -4.32 -8.08
C PRO A 60 -6.22 -5.07 -8.86
N THR A 61 -5.44 -4.35 -9.67
CA THR A 61 -4.33 -4.92 -10.45
C THR A 61 -3.19 -5.45 -9.57
N ARG A 62 -3.09 -5.02 -8.30
CA ARG A 62 -2.08 -5.47 -7.36
C ARG A 62 -2.48 -6.72 -6.59
N LEU A 63 -3.76 -7.09 -6.54
CA LEU A 63 -4.23 -8.26 -5.80
C LEU A 63 -3.56 -9.56 -6.25
N LYS A 64 -3.30 -9.68 -7.55
CA LYS A 64 -2.68 -10.87 -8.14
C LYS A 64 -1.16 -10.90 -8.04
N GLN A 65 -0.51 -9.83 -7.55
CA GLN A 65 0.95 -9.74 -7.51
C GLN A 65 1.61 -10.91 -6.75
N PRO A 66 1.11 -11.34 -5.58
CA PRO A 66 1.75 -12.44 -4.86
C PRO A 66 1.78 -13.75 -5.66
N ALA A 67 0.71 -14.04 -6.40
CA ALA A 67 0.60 -15.22 -7.26
C ALA A 67 1.54 -15.20 -8.47
N LEU A 68 2.07 -14.03 -8.85
CA LEU A 68 3.00 -13.89 -9.98
C LEU A 68 4.46 -14.14 -9.59
N TRP A 69 4.77 -14.26 -8.30
CA TRP A 69 6.14 -14.51 -7.86
C TRP A 69 6.54 -15.98 -8.06
N LYS A 70 7.65 -16.18 -8.77
CA LYS A 70 8.19 -17.52 -9.09
C LYS A 70 8.79 -18.26 -7.90
N LYS A 71 9.23 -17.53 -6.87
CA LYS A 71 9.86 -18.08 -5.66
C LYS A 71 9.04 -17.65 -4.45
N PRO A 72 8.92 -18.48 -3.41
CA PRO A 72 8.37 -18.07 -2.12
C PRO A 72 9.09 -16.82 -1.59
N ARG A 73 8.35 -15.96 -0.90
CA ARG A 73 8.84 -14.71 -0.33
C ARG A 73 8.22 -14.48 1.04
N MET A 74 8.99 -13.95 1.98
CA MET A 74 8.45 -13.26 3.15
C MET A 74 7.95 -11.89 2.69
N ILE A 75 6.71 -11.54 3.06
CA ILE A 75 6.01 -10.36 2.52
C ILE A 75 5.50 -9.52 3.68
N PHE A 76 5.79 -8.23 3.62
CA PHE A 76 5.15 -7.25 4.48
C PHE A 76 3.93 -6.68 3.76
N VAL A 77 2.76 -6.84 4.36
CA VAL A 77 1.49 -6.33 3.83
C VAL A 77 1.16 -5.01 4.51
N ASN A 78 0.61 -4.05 3.77
CA ASN A 78 0.09 -2.78 4.30
C ASN A 78 1.14 -1.85 4.92
N SER A 79 2.29 -1.69 4.28
CA SER A 79 3.22 -0.65 4.70
C SER A 79 2.67 0.77 4.42
N MET A 80 1.76 0.91 3.44
CA MET A 80 1.22 2.19 2.98
C MET A 80 -0.32 2.23 3.00
N SER A 81 -0.96 1.39 3.82
CA SER A 81 -2.42 1.24 3.79
C SER A 81 -3.00 0.46 4.97
N ASP A 82 -4.31 0.24 4.93
CA ASP A 82 -5.06 -0.73 5.72
C ASP A 82 -5.92 -1.61 4.79
N LEU A 83 -5.67 -2.92 4.77
CA LEU A 83 -6.34 -3.88 3.87
C LEU A 83 -7.80 -4.13 4.25
N PHE A 84 -8.12 -4.05 5.55
CA PHE A 84 -9.45 -4.34 6.09
C PHE A 84 -10.12 -3.06 6.58
N HIS A 85 -9.77 -1.93 5.95
CA HIS A 85 -10.35 -0.64 6.25
C HIS A 85 -11.87 -0.70 6.11
N LYS A 86 -12.60 -0.08 7.05
CA LYS A 86 -14.07 -0.10 7.14
C LYS A 86 -14.82 0.32 5.87
N ASP A 87 -14.18 1.12 5.02
CA ASP A 87 -14.75 1.63 3.77
C ASP A 87 -14.37 0.78 2.54
N ILE A 88 -13.73 -0.38 2.76
CA ILE A 88 -13.40 -1.37 1.72
C ILE A 88 -14.40 -2.51 1.81
N ASP A 89 -15.03 -2.83 0.68
CA ASP A 89 -15.88 -4.01 0.58
C ASP A 89 -15.04 -5.27 0.83
N ARG A 90 -15.53 -6.16 1.70
CA ARG A 90 -14.85 -7.40 2.05
C ARG A 90 -14.58 -8.28 0.83
N SER A 91 -15.42 -8.24 -0.20
CA SER A 91 -15.22 -8.97 -1.45
C SER A 91 -13.98 -8.51 -2.25
N PHE A 92 -13.33 -7.41 -1.86
CA PHE A 92 -12.07 -6.99 -2.46
C PHE A 92 -10.90 -7.90 -2.06
N VAL A 93 -11.00 -8.55 -0.90
CA VAL A 93 -9.89 -9.30 -0.26
C VAL A 93 -10.21 -10.76 0.08
N ASP A 94 -11.48 -11.16 0.05
CA ASP A 94 -11.94 -12.56 0.22
C ASP A 94 -11.72 -13.44 -1.03
#